data_AF-A0A1Q8R0S9-F1
#
_entry.id   AF-A0A1Q8R0S9-F1
#
_cell.length_a   1.000
_cell.length_b   1.000
_cell.length_c   1.000
_cell.angle_alpha   90.00
_cell.angle_beta   90.00
_cell.angle_gamma   90.00
#
_symmetry.space_group_name_H-M   'P 1'
#
loop_
_entity.id
_entity.type
_entity.pdbx_description
1 polymer ?
#
loop_
_entity_poly.entity_id
_entity_poly.type
_entity_poly.pdbx_seq_one_letter_code
_entity_poly.pdbx_strand_id
1 'polypeptide(L)'
;MISVSEGQLKIILDIIREFVPHCEVRAFGSRYKWTAKVYSDLDLSIEGEDKLDWTLMENIQEAFQESDLPFRVDILDWNAISPEFKKVIEQGYEVIYTA
;
A
#
# COMPACT_ATOMS: atom_id res chain seq x y z
N MET A 1 -5.79 -0.09 12.16
CA MET A 1 -5.50 1.36 12.24
C MET A 1 -4.00 1.58 12.01
N ILE A 2 -3.62 2.34 10.99
CA ILE A 2 -2.21 2.62 10.64
C ILE A 2 -1.79 4.03 11.03
N SER A 3 -0.49 4.27 11.24
CA SER A 3 0.07 5.55 11.66
C SER A 3 0.20 6.57 10.51
N VAL A 4 -0.94 7.04 10.00
CA VAL A 4 -1.07 8.15 9.03
C VAL A 4 -2.19 9.09 9.49
N SER A 5 -2.13 10.37 9.09
CA SER A 5 -3.22 11.32 9.38
C SER A 5 -4.44 11.07 8.48
N GLU A 6 -5.59 11.62 8.85
CA GLU A 6 -6.81 11.51 8.03
C GLU A 6 -6.63 12.12 6.63
N GLY A 7 -5.92 13.25 6.51
CA GLY A 7 -5.62 13.87 5.22
C GLY A 7 -4.68 13.01 4.36
N GLN A 8 -3.67 12.38 4.97
CA GLN A 8 -2.79 11.44 4.28
C GLN A 8 -3.57 10.19 3.83
N LEU A 9 -4.42 9.64 4.71
CA LEU A 9 -5.26 8.50 4.38
C LEU A 9 -6.19 8.82 3.20
N LYS A 10 -6.76 10.03 3.16
CA LYS A 10 -7.60 10.45 2.04
C LYS A 10 -6.81 10.41 0.71
N ILE A 11 -5.61 10.98 0.66
CA ILE A 11 -4.76 10.95 -0.54
C ILE A 11 -4.47 9.50 -0.95
N ILE A 12 -4.12 8.65 0.01
CA ILE A 12 -3.83 7.23 -0.24
C ILE A 12 -5.03 6.51 -0.84
N LEU A 13 -6.22 6.72 -0.27
CA LEU A 13 -7.44 6.08 -0.76
C LEU A 13 -7.90 6.63 -2.12
N ASP A 14 -7.69 7.91 -2.39
CA ASP A 14 -8.05 8.51 -3.68
C ASP A 14 -7.19 7.90 -4.81
N ILE A 15 -5.88 7.79 -4.61
CA ILE A 15 -4.97 7.14 -5.57
C ILE A 15 -5.32 5.65 -5.74
N ILE A 16 -5.53 4.91 -4.63
CA ILE A 16 -5.89 3.48 -4.71
C ILE A 16 -7.17 3.28 -5.52
N ARG A 17 -8.21 4.09 -5.29
CA ARG A 17 -9.48 3.98 -6.01
C ARG A 17 -9.36 4.32 -7.49
N GLU A 18 -8.43 5.18 -7.87
CA GLU A 18 -8.20 5.54 -9.27
C GLU A 18 -7.60 4.38 -10.05
N PHE A 19 -6.59 3.72 -9.49
CA PHE A 19 -5.80 2.71 -10.22
C PHE A 19 -6.25 1.26 -10.00
N VAL A 20 -6.67 0.91 -8.79
CA VAL A 20 -7.02 -0.47 -8.41
C VAL A 20 -8.34 -0.55 -7.62
N PRO A 21 -9.46 -0.02 -8.16
CA PRO A 21 -10.75 0.02 -7.47
C PRO A 21 -11.37 -1.35 -7.16
N HIS A 22 -10.81 -2.42 -7.73
CA HIS A 22 -11.31 -3.79 -7.57
C HIS A 22 -10.41 -4.66 -6.70
N CYS A 23 -9.32 -4.11 -6.18
CA CYS A 23 -8.35 -4.86 -5.38
C CYS A 23 -8.51 -4.56 -3.89
N GLU A 24 -8.16 -5.53 -3.06
CA GLU A 24 -7.94 -5.28 -1.64
C GLU A 24 -6.55 -4.67 -1.45
N VAL A 25 -6.43 -3.63 -0.62
CA VAL A 25 -5.14 -3.04 -0.27
C VAL A 25 -4.90 -3.15 1.22
N ARG A 26 -3.77 -3.76 1.56
CA ARG A 26 -3.31 -4.02 2.93
C ARG A 26 -2.10 -3.18 3.25
N ALA A 27 -2.15 -2.43 4.33
CA ALA A 27 -0.99 -1.75 4.88
C ALA A 27 -0.28 -2.65 5.90
N PHE A 28 1.03 -2.80 5.78
CA PHE A 28 1.85 -3.59 6.69
C PHE A 28 3.08 -2.81 7.15
N GLY A 29 4.05 -3.50 7.73
CA GLY A 29 5.33 -2.89 8.07
C GLY A 29 5.27 -1.91 9.25
N SER A 30 6.11 -0.88 9.21
CA SER A 30 6.38 -0.03 10.38
C SER A 30 5.18 0.84 10.79
N ARG A 31 4.41 1.32 9.80
CA ARG A 31 3.22 2.16 10.02
C ARG A 31 2.00 1.37 10.49
N TYR A 32 1.91 0.10 10.13
CA TYR A 32 0.96 -0.83 10.75
C TYR A 32 1.36 -1.16 12.20
N LYS A 33 2.66 -1.40 12.45
CA LYS A 33 3.17 -1.75 13.78
C LYS A 33 3.30 -0.57 14.75
N TRP A 34 2.97 0.65 14.33
CA TRP A 34 3.14 1.88 15.12
C TRP A 34 4.58 2.14 15.59
N THR A 35 5.56 1.61 14.87
CA THR A 35 6.99 1.81 15.12
C THR A 35 7.66 2.73 14.09
N ALA A 36 6.87 3.25 13.15
CA ALA A 36 7.31 4.16 12.11
C ALA A 36 7.87 5.48 12.68
N LYS A 37 8.95 5.96 12.07
CA LYS A 37 9.40 7.35 12.22
C LYS A 37 8.59 8.24 11.27
N VAL A 38 8.67 9.56 11.46
CA VAL A 38 7.96 10.55 10.62
C VAL A 38 8.23 10.32 9.12
N TYR A 39 9.48 10.04 8.76
CA TYR A 39 9.95 9.82 7.39
C TYR A 39 9.97 8.34 6.95
N SER A 40 9.47 7.41 7.77
CA SER A 40 9.36 6.01 7.35
C SER A 40 8.43 5.89 6.15
N ASP A 41 8.68 4.93 5.28
CA ASP A 41 7.76 4.55 4.21
C ASP A 41 6.40 4.06 4.75
N LEU A 42 5.42 4.00 3.86
CA LEU A 42 4.19 3.23 4.03
C LEU A 42 4.23 2.01 3.11
N ASP A 43 4.29 0.83 3.70
CA ASP A 43 4.26 -0.43 2.95
C ASP A 43 2.82 -0.86 2.66
N LEU A 44 2.46 -0.98 1.39
CA LEU A 44 1.17 -1.46 0.92
C LEU A 44 1.34 -2.73 0.06
N SER A 45 0.46 -3.69 0.28
CA SER A 45 0.28 -4.83 -0.61
C SER A 45 -1.07 -4.73 -1.29
N ILE A 46 -1.08 -4.92 -2.60
CA ILE A 46 -2.30 -4.95 -3.41
C ILE A 46 -2.60 -6.41 -3.76
N GLU A 47 -3.79 -6.85 -3.38
CA GLU A 47 -4.31 -8.19 -3.64
C GLU A 47 -5.40 -8.10 -4.71
N GLY A 48 -4.99 -8.37 -5.95
CA GLY A 48 -5.88 -8.60 -7.08
C GLY A 48 -6.05 -10.09 -7.38
N GLU A 49 -6.92 -10.41 -8.34
CA GLU A 49 -7.10 -11.80 -8.81
C GLU A 49 -5.85 -12.35 -9.49
N ASP A 50 -5.15 -11.51 -10.25
CA ASP A 50 -3.94 -11.83 -11.01
C ASP A 50 -2.78 -10.88 -10.64
N LYS A 51 -1.60 -11.17 -11.21
CA LYS A 51 -0.46 -10.26 -11.13
C LYS A 51 -0.80 -8.90 -11.75
N LEU A 52 -0.36 -7.85 -11.09
CA LEU A 52 -0.51 -6.49 -11.60
C LEU A 52 0.43 -6.28 -12.78
N ASP A 53 -0.09 -5.57 -13.79
CA ASP A 53 0.71 -5.15 -14.91
C ASP A 53 1.84 -4.20 -14.45
N TRP A 54 3.02 -4.33 -15.07
CA TRP A 54 4.18 -3.52 -14.69
C TRP A 54 3.94 -2.03 -14.89
N THR A 55 3.30 -1.64 -15.99
CA THR A 55 2.96 -0.23 -16.28
C THR A 55 1.95 0.30 -15.27
N LEU A 56 0.98 -0.52 -14.85
CA LEU A 56 0.06 -0.15 -13.76
C LEU A 56 0.84 0.11 -12.46
N MET A 57 1.83 -0.71 -12.13
CA MET A 57 2.67 -0.51 -10.95
C MET A 57 3.51 0.75 -11.00
N GLU A 58 4.13 1.05 -12.14
CA GLU A 58 4.86 2.31 -12.34
C GLU A 58 3.94 3.52 -12.16
N ASN A 59 2.75 3.51 -12.78
CA ASN A 59 1.80 4.62 -12.68
C ASN A 59 1.33 4.87 -11.24
N ILE A 60 1.07 3.82 -10.47
CA ILE A 60 0.69 3.97 -9.06
C ILE A 60 1.84 4.57 -8.25
N GLN A 61 3.07 4.08 -8.47
CA GLN A 61 4.25 4.61 -7.79
C GLN A 61 4.49 6.08 -8.13
N GLU A 62 4.33 6.46 -9.40
CA GLU A 62 4.44 7.85 -9.86
C GLU A 62 3.37 8.74 -9.22
N ALA A 63 2.11 8.30 -9.20
CA ALA A 63 1.02 9.04 -8.55
C ALA A 63 1.28 9.28 -7.05
N PHE A 64 1.87 8.30 -6.34
CA PHE A 64 2.28 8.49 -4.95
C PHE A 64 3.47 9.45 -4.81
N GLN A 65 4.44 9.41 -5.72
CA GLN A 65 5.59 10.31 -5.73
C GLN A 65 5.20 11.77 -6.00
N GLU A 66 4.20 12.00 -6.85
CA GLU A 66 3.68 13.32 -7.17
C GLU A 66 2.69 13.87 -6.12
N SER A 67 2.28 13.04 -5.16
CA SER A 67 1.33 13.42 -4.11
C SER A 67 1.94 14.26 -2.99
N ASP A 68 1.08 14.91 -2.20
CA ASP A 68 1.47 15.70 -1.01
C ASP A 68 1.87 14.85 0.21
N LEU A 69 2.10 13.54 0.05
CA LEU A 69 2.54 12.68 1.14
C LEU A 69 3.98 13.01 1.55
N PRO A 70 4.27 13.23 2.85
CA PRO A 70 5.61 13.59 3.31
C PRO A 70 6.55 12.37 3.45
N PHE A 71 6.17 11.23 2.87
CA PHE A 71 6.89 9.97 2.92
C PHE A 71 6.60 9.15 1.67
N ARG A 72 7.51 8.23 1.36
CA ARG A 72 7.36 7.28 0.26
C ARG A 72 6.27 6.25 0.58
N VAL A 73 5.55 5.83 -0.44
CA VAL A 73 4.66 4.67 -0.38
C VAL A 73 5.29 3.54 -1.21
N ASP A 74 5.53 2.40 -0.58
CA ASP A 74 6.07 1.22 -1.24
C ASP A 74 4.94 0.24 -1.55
N ILE A 75 4.79 -0.09 -2.83
CA ILE A 75 3.71 -0.92 -3.34
C ILE A 75 4.26 -2.30 -3.73
N LEU A 76 3.58 -3.34 -3.26
CA LEU A 76 3.87 -4.72 -3.61
C LEU A 76 2.63 -5.40 -4.20
N ASP A 77 2.83 -6.09 -5.33
CA ASP A 77 1.85 -7.02 -5.87
C ASP A 77 1.87 -8.33 -5.06
N TRP A 78 0.75 -8.64 -4.39
CA TRP A 78 0.58 -9.88 -3.62
C TRP A 78 0.83 -11.12 -4.47
N ASN A 79 0.48 -11.12 -5.76
CA ASN A 79 0.64 -12.28 -6.63
C ASN A 79 2.08 -12.42 -7.16
N ALA A 80 2.92 -11.39 -7.01
CA ALA A 80 4.32 -11.41 -7.44
C ALA A 80 5.31 -11.79 -6.33
N ILE A 81 4.95 -11.60 -5.06
CA ILE A 81 5.84 -11.90 -3.92
C ILE A 81 5.91 -13.39 -3.56
N SER A 82 7.01 -13.81 -2.93
CA SER A 82 7.22 -15.20 -2.55
C SER A 82 6.27 -15.64 -1.43
N PRO A 83 5.93 -16.95 -1.32
CA PRO A 83 5.10 -17.48 -0.25
C PRO A 83 5.66 -17.21 1.16
N GLU A 84 6.98 -17.18 1.32
CA GLU A 84 7.63 -16.84 2.59
C GLU A 84 7.36 -15.39 2.96
N PHE A 85 7.38 -14.48 1.98
CA PHE A 85 7.11 -13.08 2.21
C PHE A 85 5.63 -12.82 2.51
N LYS A 86 4.72 -13.54 1.83
CA LYS A 86 3.28 -13.54 2.17
C LYS A 86 3.06 -13.86 3.65
N LYS A 87 3.71 -14.90 4.18
CA LYS A 87 3.63 -15.28 5.59
C LYS A 87 4.13 -14.19 6.54
N VAL A 88 5.10 -13.36 6.12
CA VAL A 88 5.57 -12.23 6.93
C VAL A 88 4.51 -11.14 7.00
N ILE A 89 3.86 -10.82 5.89
CA ILE A 89 2.76 -9.84 5.85
C ILE A 89 1.56 -10.37 6.64
N GLU A 90 1.22 -11.65 6.50
CA GLU A 90 0.11 -12.30 7.22
C GLU A 90 0.27 -12.31 8.75
N GLN A 91 1.50 -12.12 9.27
CA GLN A 91 1.70 -11.93 10.72
C GLN A 91 1.06 -10.64 11.24
N GLY A 92 0.79 -9.68 10.36
CA GLY A 92 0.04 -8.50 10.72
C GLY A 92 0.02 -7.45 9.61
N TYR A 93 -1.21 -7.05 9.27
CA TYR A 93 -1.53 -5.98 8.35
C TYR A 93 -2.87 -5.36 8.75
N GLU A 94 -3.18 -4.21 8.15
CA GLU A 94 -4.51 -3.60 8.18
C GLU A 94 -5.06 -3.54 6.77
N VAL A 95 -6.29 -4.00 6.54
CA VAL A 95 -7.00 -3.71 5.29
C VAL A 95 -7.41 -2.25 5.30
N ILE A 96 -6.84 -1.45 4.38
CA ILE A 96 -7.13 -0.02 4.26
C ILE A 96 -8.14 0.28 3.16
N TYR A 97 -8.28 -0.63 2.19
CA TYR A 97 -9.24 -0.52 1.11
C TYR A 97 -9.71 -1.91 0.66
N THR A 98 -10.99 -2.01 0.34
CA THR A 98 -11.63 -3.18 -0.28
C THR A 98 -12.75 -2.65 -1.18
N ALA A 99 -13.03 -3.35 -2.28
CA ALA A 99 -14.01 -2.95 -3.30
C ALA A 99 -15.46 -3.08 -2.81
#